data_AF-A0A526RVM2-F1
#
_entry.id   AF-A0A526RVM2-F1
#
_cell.length_a   1.000
_cell.length_b   1.000
_cell.length_c   1.000
_cell.angle_alpha   90.00
_cell.angle_beta   90.00
_cell.angle_gamma   90.00
#
_symmetry.space_group_name_H-M   'P 1'
#
loop_
_entity.id
_entity.type
_entity.pdbx_description
1 polymer ?
#
loop_
_entity_poly.entity_id
_entity_poly.type
_entity_poly.pdbx_seq_one_letter_code
_entity_poly.pdbx_strand_id
1 'polypeptide(L)'
;MAVAAQFAENVKMRALRFSAIGFASVLLSTFAWWVVAPSSAAAATTTNLPELCRQVKNDDTIRPYSHDGTAKAFKRLFPDANGAPQESELQAQANYRCMNGKVLVCFVGANLPCAWMNAARDNPGADEFCKANPNDDVVPAFVTGHDAVYYYKCRNGKAVITGNPWQLDKRGFAVKLWTTLPGN
;
A
#
# COMPACT_ATOMS: atom_id res chain seq x y z
N MET A 1 15.25 -36.54 1.72
CA MET A 1 16.07 -35.35 1.43
C MET A 1 15.68 -34.28 2.44
N ALA A 2 16.59 -33.97 3.33
CA ALA A 2 16.38 -33.12 4.50
C ALA A 2 17.01 -31.74 4.29
N VAL A 3 16.25 -30.68 4.58
CA VAL A 3 16.66 -29.27 4.77
C VAL A 3 15.51 -28.65 5.57
N ALA A 4 15.63 -27.96 6.69
CA ALA A 4 16.71 -27.57 7.56
C ALA A 4 16.10 -27.35 8.96
N ALA A 5 16.75 -27.85 10.01
CA ALA A 5 16.52 -27.38 11.37
C ALA A 5 17.80 -26.67 11.81
N GLN A 6 17.68 -25.36 12.01
CA GLN A 6 18.73 -24.46 12.43
C GLN A 6 19.24 -24.87 13.82
N PHE A 7 20.52 -25.21 13.90
CA PHE A 7 21.21 -25.37 15.18
C PHE A 7 21.96 -24.09 15.54
N ALA A 8 21.64 -23.63 16.75
CA ALA A 8 22.20 -22.54 17.51
C ALA A 8 23.70 -22.27 17.29
N GLU A 9 24.02 -21.02 16.95
CA GLU A 9 25.38 -20.49 17.05
C GLU A 9 25.50 -19.54 18.25
N ASN A 10 26.36 -19.98 19.18
CA ASN A 10 27.37 -19.17 19.86
C ASN A 10 26.94 -17.91 20.63
N VAL A 11 26.62 -18.08 21.92
CA VAL A 11 26.91 -17.04 22.92
C VAL A 11 28.08 -17.51 23.80
N LYS A 12 29.22 -16.88 23.56
CA LYS A 12 30.48 -17.01 24.29
C LYS A 12 30.27 -16.70 25.78
N MET A 13 30.32 -17.72 26.61
CA MET A 13 30.31 -17.59 28.07
C MET A 13 31.73 -17.24 28.53
N ARG A 14 31.98 -15.99 28.93
CA ARG A 14 33.22 -15.60 29.63
C ARG A 14 33.04 -15.87 31.12
N ALA A 15 33.78 -16.85 31.63
CA ALA A 15 33.87 -17.20 33.04
C ALA A 15 34.66 -16.13 33.82
N LEU A 16 34.04 -15.54 34.83
CA LEU A 16 34.70 -14.79 35.89
C LEU A 16 34.68 -15.65 37.16
N ARG A 17 35.87 -16.01 37.64
CA ARG A 17 36.09 -16.76 38.88
C ARG A 17 36.11 -15.78 40.06
N PHE A 18 35.27 -16.01 41.06
CA PHE A 18 35.46 -15.47 42.40
C PHE A 18 35.33 -16.59 43.42
N SER A 19 36.43 -16.85 44.12
CA SER A 19 36.54 -17.83 45.19
C SER A 19 36.24 -17.20 46.55
N ALA A 20 35.37 -17.90 47.29
CA ALA A 20 35.40 -18.21 48.71
C ALA A 20 35.03 -17.15 49.79
N ILE A 21 34.38 -17.72 50.84
CA ILE A 21 34.03 -17.19 52.17
C ILE A 21 32.69 -16.41 52.17
N GLY A 22 31.64 -16.73 52.92
CA GLY A 22 31.35 -17.73 53.95
C GLY A 22 30.07 -17.30 54.71
N PHE A 23 29.31 -18.28 55.19
CA PHE A 23 28.26 -18.23 56.23
C PHE A 23 26.84 -17.68 55.96
N ALA A 24 25.92 -18.43 56.59
CA ALA A 24 24.59 -18.09 57.10
C ALA A 24 23.38 -18.30 56.16
N SER A 25 22.78 -19.47 56.35
CA SER A 25 21.42 -19.84 55.93
C SER A 25 20.39 -18.83 56.45
N VAL A 26 19.63 -18.22 55.54
CA VAL A 26 18.28 -17.70 55.82
C VAL A 26 17.39 -18.05 54.63
N LEU A 27 16.41 -18.90 54.89
CA LEU A 27 15.34 -19.27 53.97
C LEU A 27 14.47 -18.04 53.66
N LEU A 28 14.54 -17.52 52.43
CA LEU A 28 13.48 -16.67 51.90
C LEU A 28 13.06 -17.19 50.52
N SER A 29 11.85 -17.73 50.48
CA SER A 29 11.13 -18.12 49.27
C SER A 29 10.98 -16.91 48.34
N THR A 30 11.74 -16.88 47.25
CA THR A 30 11.51 -15.93 46.17
C THR A 30 10.44 -16.51 45.25
N PHE A 31 9.21 -16.02 45.42
CA PHE A 31 8.14 -16.19 44.45
C PHE A 31 8.66 -15.80 43.06
N ALA A 32 8.72 -16.76 42.15
CA ALA A 32 8.98 -16.52 40.76
C ALA A 32 7.76 -15.83 40.14
N TRP A 33 7.67 -14.50 40.28
CA TRP A 33 6.79 -13.70 39.46
C TRP A 33 7.37 -13.61 38.06
N TRP A 34 7.06 -14.62 37.26
CA TRP A 34 7.05 -14.47 35.82
C TRP A 34 5.90 -13.50 35.51
N VAL A 35 6.23 -12.22 35.39
CA VAL A 35 5.33 -11.26 34.73
C VAL A 35 5.27 -11.70 33.28
N VAL A 36 4.29 -12.54 32.96
CA VAL A 36 3.85 -12.74 31.59
C VAL A 36 3.28 -11.38 31.18
N ALA A 37 4.12 -10.55 30.57
CA ALA A 37 3.62 -9.40 29.85
C ALA A 37 2.61 -9.95 28.84
N PRO A 38 1.35 -9.51 28.85
CA PRO A 38 0.47 -9.84 27.75
C PRO A 38 1.12 -9.22 26.51
N SER A 39 1.64 -10.07 25.63
CA SER A 39 1.86 -9.67 24.25
C SER A 39 0.49 -9.30 23.71
N SER A 40 0.12 -8.03 23.86
CA SER A 40 -0.88 -7.39 23.04
C SER A 40 -0.30 -7.30 21.63
N ALA A 41 -0.13 -8.45 20.98
CA ALA A 41 -0.34 -8.55 19.57
C ALA A 41 -1.81 -8.18 19.37
N ALA A 42 -2.07 -6.87 19.30
CA ALA A 42 -3.28 -6.35 18.75
C ALA A 42 -3.34 -6.90 17.32
N ALA A 43 -3.94 -8.07 17.16
CA ALA A 43 -4.63 -8.41 15.94
C ALA A 43 -5.51 -7.18 15.68
N ALA A 44 -5.10 -6.35 14.72
CA ALA A 44 -5.81 -5.15 14.33
C ALA A 44 -7.20 -5.61 13.96
N THR A 45 -8.09 -5.49 14.94
CA THR A 45 -9.47 -5.90 14.84
C THR A 45 -9.99 -5.03 13.72
N THR A 46 -10.56 -5.69 12.72
CA THR A 46 -11.28 -5.11 11.59
C THR A 46 -12.23 -4.03 12.11
N THR A 47 -11.68 -2.84 12.26
CA THR A 47 -12.38 -1.67 12.73
C THR A 47 -13.36 -1.39 11.62
N ASN A 48 -14.64 -1.27 11.97
CA ASN A 48 -15.71 -0.91 11.04
C ASN A 48 -15.20 0.21 10.11
N LEU A 49 -14.83 -0.14 8.88
CA LEU A 49 -14.03 0.75 8.04
C LEU A 49 -14.78 2.07 7.72
N PRO A 50 -16.11 2.03 7.49
CA PRO A 50 -16.93 3.24 7.50
C PRO A 50 -16.81 4.08 8.77
N GLU A 51 -16.77 3.47 9.96
CA GLU A 51 -16.58 4.19 11.22
C GLU A 51 -15.20 4.82 11.34
N LEU A 52 -14.14 4.09 10.97
CA LEU A 52 -12.79 4.61 10.91
C LEU A 52 -12.74 5.86 10.03
N CYS A 53 -13.24 5.77 8.78
CA CYS A 53 -13.22 6.92 7.88
C CYS A 53 -14.06 8.09 8.41
N ARG A 54 -15.21 7.84 9.06
CA ARG A 54 -15.99 8.91 9.72
C ARG A 54 -15.21 9.63 10.82
N GLN A 55 -14.34 8.93 11.55
CA GLN A 55 -13.50 9.51 12.60
C GLN A 55 -12.34 10.30 12.02
N VAL A 56 -11.52 9.69 11.15
CA VAL A 56 -10.31 10.33 10.61
C VAL A 56 -10.60 11.37 9.53
N LYS A 57 -11.80 11.32 8.94
CA LYS A 57 -12.24 12.10 7.77
C LYS A 57 -11.45 11.81 6.51
N ASN A 58 -10.18 12.19 6.49
CA ASN A 58 -9.27 12.00 5.37
C ASN A 58 -8.02 11.24 5.84
N ASP A 59 -7.67 10.19 5.14
CA ASP A 59 -6.40 9.49 5.28
C ASP A 59 -6.01 8.99 3.88
N ASP A 60 -4.95 9.58 3.34
CA ASP A 60 -4.45 9.30 1.99
C ASP A 60 -3.53 8.07 1.95
N THR A 61 -3.27 7.43 3.10
CA THR A 61 -2.51 6.19 3.16
C THR A 61 -3.29 5.07 2.47
N ILE A 62 -2.72 4.57 1.37
CA ILE A 62 -3.31 3.53 0.55
C ILE A 62 -3.05 2.19 1.23
N ARG A 63 -4.11 1.42 1.47
CA ARG A 63 -4.04 0.12 2.15
C ARG A 63 -4.79 -0.94 1.36
N PRO A 64 -4.37 -2.21 1.40
CA PRO A 64 -5.12 -3.30 0.79
C PRO A 64 -6.56 -3.35 1.31
N TYR A 65 -7.50 -3.67 0.43
CA TYR A 65 -8.91 -3.84 0.75
C TYR A 65 -9.35 -5.27 0.40
N SER A 66 -9.74 -6.06 1.39
CA SER A 66 -10.14 -7.46 1.18
C SER A 66 -11.48 -7.82 1.83
N HIS A 67 -12.36 -6.84 2.00
CA HIS A 67 -13.62 -7.00 2.73
C HIS A 67 -14.85 -7.11 1.81
N ASP A 68 -16.00 -7.39 2.43
CA ASP A 68 -17.31 -7.42 1.79
C ASP A 68 -17.57 -6.12 1.01
N GLY A 69 -18.16 -6.24 -0.19
CA GLY A 69 -18.45 -5.11 -1.06
C GLY A 69 -17.38 -4.78 -2.11
N THR A 70 -16.27 -5.53 -2.14
CA THR A 70 -15.22 -5.39 -3.18
C THR A 70 -15.81 -5.54 -4.60
N ALA A 71 -16.54 -6.62 -4.90
CA ALA A 71 -17.17 -6.75 -6.22
C ALA A 71 -18.21 -5.67 -6.53
N LYS A 72 -18.96 -5.18 -5.53
CA LYS A 72 -19.92 -4.08 -5.72
C LYS A 72 -19.20 -2.78 -6.07
N ALA A 73 -18.06 -2.50 -5.43
CA ALA A 73 -17.20 -1.38 -5.78
C ALA A 73 -16.61 -1.55 -7.18
N PHE A 74 -16.12 -2.74 -7.53
CA PHE A 74 -15.59 -3.04 -8.87
C PHE A 74 -16.64 -2.78 -9.96
N LYS A 75 -17.86 -3.34 -9.83
CA LYS A 75 -18.93 -3.15 -10.81
C LYS A 75 -19.37 -1.69 -10.94
N ARG A 76 -19.29 -0.92 -9.85
CA ARG A 76 -19.58 0.52 -9.87
C ARG A 76 -18.52 1.31 -10.63
N LEU A 77 -17.24 0.92 -10.50
CA LEU A 77 -16.13 1.60 -11.16
C LEU A 77 -16.00 1.19 -12.64
N PHE A 78 -16.30 -0.07 -12.95
CA PHE A 78 -16.23 -0.67 -14.29
C PHE A 78 -17.59 -1.25 -14.71
N PRO A 79 -18.60 -0.40 -14.96
CA PRO A 79 -19.94 -0.87 -15.30
C PRO A 79 -20.00 -1.70 -16.58
N ASP A 80 -19.11 -1.42 -17.54
CA ASP A 80 -19.06 -2.08 -18.85
C ASP A 80 -18.16 -3.33 -18.89
N ALA A 81 -17.58 -3.74 -17.75
CA ALA A 81 -16.78 -4.96 -17.68
C ALA A 81 -17.64 -6.20 -17.95
N ASN A 82 -17.20 -7.03 -18.90
CA ASN A 82 -17.79 -8.32 -19.25
C ASN A 82 -17.44 -9.37 -18.19
N GLY A 83 -18.11 -9.28 -17.04
CA GLY A 83 -17.85 -10.10 -15.86
C GLY A 83 -16.96 -9.40 -14.85
N ALA A 84 -17.09 -9.79 -13.57
CA ALA A 84 -16.14 -9.40 -12.55
C ALA A 84 -15.05 -10.49 -12.46
N PRO A 85 -13.78 -10.12 -12.28
CA PRO A 85 -12.74 -11.06 -11.86
C PRO A 85 -13.18 -11.87 -10.64
N GLN A 86 -12.53 -13.00 -10.39
CA GLN A 86 -12.80 -13.79 -9.18
C GLN A 86 -12.59 -12.92 -7.94
N GLU A 87 -13.37 -13.13 -6.88
CA GLU A 87 -13.27 -12.32 -5.65
C GLU A 87 -11.84 -12.27 -5.10
N SER A 88 -11.10 -13.38 -5.14
CA SER A 88 -9.70 -13.42 -4.72
C SER A 88 -8.79 -12.51 -5.54
N GLU A 89 -9.03 -12.41 -6.85
CA GLU A 89 -8.31 -11.50 -7.74
C GLU A 89 -8.68 -10.04 -7.46
N LEU A 90 -9.97 -9.77 -7.25
CA LEU A 90 -10.45 -8.44 -6.88
C LEU A 90 -9.82 -7.96 -5.56
N GLN A 91 -9.78 -8.82 -4.54
CA GLN A 91 -9.19 -8.51 -3.24
C GLN A 91 -7.68 -8.25 -3.33
N ALA A 92 -6.97 -8.95 -4.21
CA ALA A 92 -5.54 -8.73 -4.44
C ALA A 92 -5.24 -7.38 -5.12
N GLN A 93 -6.18 -6.87 -5.92
CA GLN A 93 -6.05 -5.62 -6.65
C GLN A 93 -6.66 -4.42 -5.90
N ALA A 94 -7.59 -4.68 -4.97
CA ALA A 94 -8.34 -3.65 -4.31
C ALA A 94 -7.53 -2.96 -3.21
N ASN A 95 -7.64 -1.63 -3.20
CA ASN A 95 -7.02 -0.76 -2.24
C ASN A 95 -8.05 0.26 -1.75
N TYR A 96 -7.91 0.75 -0.53
CA TYR A 96 -8.77 1.79 0.01
C TYR A 96 -7.98 2.97 0.58
N ARG A 97 -8.70 4.10 0.67
CA ARG A 97 -8.33 5.28 1.45
C ARG A 97 -9.57 5.93 2.04
N CYS A 98 -9.39 6.78 3.05
CA CYS A 98 -10.51 7.56 3.62
C CYS A 98 -10.55 8.95 2.98
N MET A 99 -11.72 9.35 2.50
CA MET A 99 -11.92 10.70 1.98
C MET A 99 -13.29 11.25 2.39
N ASN A 100 -13.31 12.43 3.02
CA ASN A 100 -14.50 13.12 3.49
C ASN A 100 -15.43 12.24 4.33
N GLY A 101 -14.88 11.40 5.20
CA GLY A 101 -15.67 10.51 6.06
C GLY A 101 -16.12 9.21 5.40
N LYS A 102 -15.75 8.98 4.14
CA LYS A 102 -16.17 7.82 3.34
C LYS A 102 -14.98 6.92 3.01
N VAL A 103 -15.26 5.63 2.87
CA VAL A 103 -14.32 4.67 2.30
C VAL A 103 -14.35 4.84 0.79
N LEU A 104 -13.20 5.12 0.19
CA LEU A 104 -13.01 5.03 -1.26
C LEU A 104 -12.18 3.80 -1.58
N VAL A 105 -12.58 3.09 -2.64
CA VAL A 105 -11.92 1.88 -3.13
C VAL A 105 -11.41 2.13 -4.56
N CYS A 106 -10.23 1.63 -4.85
CA CYS A 106 -9.56 1.65 -6.15
C CYS A 106 -9.01 0.25 -6.44
N PHE A 107 -8.83 -0.08 -7.73
CA PHE A 107 -8.28 -1.36 -8.17
C PHE A 107 -7.03 -1.11 -9.00
N VAL A 108 -5.90 -1.73 -8.62
CA VAL A 108 -4.68 -1.70 -9.44
C VAL A 108 -4.78 -2.72 -10.57
N GLY A 109 -4.36 -2.35 -11.78
CA GLY A 109 -4.38 -3.24 -12.94
C GLY A 109 -4.57 -2.47 -14.23
N ALA A 110 -4.28 -3.09 -15.39
CA ALA A 110 -4.49 -2.49 -16.72
C ALA A 110 -4.02 -1.02 -16.84
N ASN A 111 -2.84 -0.67 -16.28
CA ASN A 111 -2.29 0.69 -16.26
C ASN A 111 -3.05 1.70 -15.37
N LEU A 112 -3.85 1.25 -14.41
CA LEU A 112 -4.60 2.08 -13.47
C LEU A 112 -3.90 2.07 -12.10
N PRO A 113 -3.20 3.15 -11.70
CA PRO A 113 -2.58 3.21 -10.38
C PRO A 113 -3.59 3.63 -9.30
N CYS A 114 -3.56 2.94 -8.17
CA CYS A 114 -4.10 3.48 -6.93
C CYS A 114 -2.98 4.28 -6.26
N ALA A 115 -2.79 5.53 -6.68
CA ALA A 115 -1.71 6.39 -6.20
C ALA A 115 -2.10 7.87 -6.21
N TRP A 116 -1.30 8.69 -5.52
CA TRP A 116 -1.20 10.10 -5.87
C TRP A 116 -0.72 10.25 -7.30
N MET A 117 -1.29 11.20 -8.01
CA MET A 117 -0.95 11.45 -9.41
C MET A 117 0.09 12.55 -9.52
N ASN A 118 1.08 12.35 -10.38
CA ASN A 118 2.09 13.35 -10.70
C ASN A 118 1.54 14.39 -11.68
N ALA A 119 1.21 15.56 -11.16
CA ALA A 119 0.70 16.70 -11.92
C ALA A 119 1.81 17.63 -12.46
N ALA A 120 3.09 17.26 -12.35
CA ALA A 120 4.16 18.02 -12.97
C ALA A 120 4.03 17.97 -14.51
N ARG A 121 4.24 19.11 -15.16
CA ARG A 121 4.27 19.22 -16.62
C ARG A 121 5.61 18.80 -17.21
N ASP A 122 6.66 18.95 -16.43
CA ASP A 122 8.00 18.49 -16.79
C ASP A 122 8.08 16.99 -16.47
N ASN A 123 8.50 16.19 -17.45
CA ASN A 123 8.60 14.75 -17.31
C ASN A 123 9.93 14.27 -17.93
N PRO A 124 10.97 14.07 -17.11
CA PRO A 124 12.29 13.66 -17.61
C PRO A 124 12.28 12.36 -18.40
N GLY A 125 11.41 11.41 -18.04
CA GLY A 125 11.24 10.16 -18.79
C GLY A 125 10.75 10.42 -20.21
N ALA A 126 9.74 11.27 -20.38
CA ALA A 126 9.24 11.67 -21.68
C ALA A 126 10.28 12.45 -22.49
N ASP A 127 11.02 13.35 -21.84
CA ASP A 127 12.07 14.13 -22.49
C ASP A 127 13.17 13.23 -23.05
N GLU A 128 13.66 12.25 -22.28
CA GLU A 128 14.65 11.29 -22.76
C GLU A 128 14.10 10.40 -23.88
N PHE A 129 12.85 9.94 -23.76
CA PHE A 129 12.22 9.14 -24.81
C PHE A 129 12.10 9.90 -26.13
N CYS A 130 11.72 11.18 -26.10
CA CYS A 130 11.58 11.97 -27.30
C CYS A 130 12.92 12.32 -27.97
N LYS A 131 14.03 12.40 -27.23
CA LYS A 131 15.36 12.53 -27.86
C LYS A 131 15.68 11.34 -28.76
N ALA A 132 15.32 10.13 -28.32
CA ALA A 132 15.51 8.91 -29.09
C ALA A 132 14.46 8.73 -30.19
N ASN A 133 13.24 9.21 -29.97
CA ASN A 133 12.09 9.02 -30.85
C ASN A 133 11.46 10.38 -31.21
N PRO A 134 12.05 11.15 -32.15
CA PRO A 134 11.81 12.60 -32.26
C PRO A 134 10.38 13.01 -32.63
N ASN A 135 9.59 12.12 -33.24
CA ASN A 135 8.25 12.43 -33.77
C ASN A 135 7.21 11.33 -33.46
N ASP A 136 7.43 10.52 -32.42
CA ASP A 136 6.45 9.54 -31.97
C ASP A 136 5.15 10.20 -31.49
N ASP A 137 4.02 9.64 -31.91
CA ASP A 137 2.70 10.21 -31.60
C ASP A 137 2.25 9.97 -30.14
N VAL A 138 2.86 9.01 -29.45
CA VAL A 138 2.53 8.64 -28.08
C VAL A 138 3.81 8.31 -27.30
N VAL A 139 3.98 8.94 -26.13
CA VAL A 139 4.96 8.50 -25.14
C VAL A 139 4.31 7.49 -24.19
N PRO A 140 4.83 6.27 -24.05
CA PRO A 140 4.22 5.23 -23.22
C PRO A 140 4.18 5.57 -21.72
N ALA A 141 3.17 5.05 -21.00
CA ALA A 141 3.02 5.26 -19.56
C ALA A 141 4.16 4.65 -18.71
N PHE A 142 4.81 3.58 -19.18
CA PHE A 142 5.98 3.04 -18.47
C PHE A 142 7.19 3.99 -18.51
N VAL A 143 7.20 4.93 -19.47
CA VAL A 143 8.23 5.97 -19.60
C VAL A 143 7.87 7.19 -18.76
N THR A 144 6.63 7.67 -18.87
CA THR A 144 6.18 8.87 -18.16
C THR A 144 5.90 8.62 -16.68
N GLY A 145 5.73 7.37 -16.28
CA GLY A 145 5.15 6.97 -15.01
C GLY A 145 3.64 6.71 -15.16
N HIS A 146 3.17 5.61 -14.56
CA HIS A 146 1.74 5.26 -14.59
C HIS A 146 0.86 6.29 -13.87
N ASP A 147 1.44 7.07 -12.96
CA ASP A 147 0.83 8.15 -12.19
C ASP A 147 0.86 9.52 -12.90
N ALA A 148 1.43 9.61 -14.11
CA ALA A 148 1.47 10.86 -14.86
C ALA A 148 0.07 11.37 -15.20
N VAL A 149 -0.19 12.64 -14.88
CA VAL A 149 -1.49 13.29 -15.15
C VAL A 149 -1.67 13.61 -16.63
N TYR A 150 -0.58 13.87 -17.35
CA TYR A 150 -0.60 14.31 -18.73
C TYR A 150 -0.22 13.20 -19.70
N TYR A 151 -0.81 13.27 -20.90
CA TYR A 151 -0.31 12.53 -22.06
C TYR A 151 0.69 13.38 -22.82
N TYR A 152 1.67 12.70 -23.41
CA TYR A 152 2.76 13.32 -24.15
C TYR A 152 2.88 12.69 -25.53
N LYS A 153 3.35 13.48 -26.48
CA LYS A 153 3.90 13.04 -27.76
C LYS A 153 5.25 13.70 -28.00
N CYS A 154 5.98 13.22 -28.99
CA CYS A 154 7.24 13.81 -29.40
C CYS A 154 7.05 14.72 -30.61
N ARG A 155 7.71 15.88 -30.57
CA ARG A 155 7.81 16.79 -31.72
C ARG A 155 9.22 17.34 -31.78
N ASN A 156 9.93 17.02 -32.87
CA ASN A 156 11.31 17.44 -33.09
C ASN A 156 12.23 17.17 -31.88
N GLY A 157 12.11 15.98 -31.28
CA GLY A 157 12.96 15.58 -30.16
C GLY A 157 12.51 16.06 -28.77
N LYS A 158 11.35 16.73 -28.67
CA LYS A 158 10.82 17.29 -27.41
C LYS A 158 9.48 16.67 -27.04
N ALA A 159 9.29 16.41 -25.74
CA ALA A 159 8.00 16.01 -25.21
C ALA A 159 7.03 17.20 -25.24
N VAL A 160 5.82 16.96 -25.73
CA VAL A 160 4.74 17.94 -25.82
C VAL A 160 3.48 17.33 -25.23
N ILE A 161 2.87 18.03 -24.27
CA ILE A 161 1.60 17.61 -23.67
C ILE A 161 0.49 17.62 -24.72
N THR A 162 -0.21 16.51 -24.86
CA THR A 162 -1.33 16.33 -25.79
C THR A 162 -2.69 16.29 -25.09
N GLY A 163 -2.71 16.06 -23.78
CA GLY A 163 -3.96 16.01 -23.02
C GLY A 163 -3.76 15.86 -21.52
N ASN A 164 -4.86 16.05 -20.80
CA ASN A 164 -4.98 15.82 -19.36
C ASN A 164 -6.19 14.90 -19.11
N PRO A 165 -6.04 13.57 -19.24
CA PRO A 165 -7.14 12.62 -19.04
C PRO A 165 -7.63 12.55 -17.59
N TRP A 166 -6.82 12.98 -16.62
CA TRP A 166 -7.05 12.74 -15.20
C TRP A 166 -7.55 14.00 -14.49
N GLN A 167 -8.84 14.00 -14.14
CA GLN A 167 -9.34 14.95 -13.15
C GLN A 167 -8.91 14.49 -11.76
N LEU A 168 -8.21 15.37 -11.03
CA LEU A 168 -7.78 15.09 -9.67
C LEU A 168 -8.78 15.60 -8.64
N ASP A 169 -8.89 14.88 -7.52
CA ASP A 169 -9.56 15.38 -6.34
C ASP A 169 -8.69 16.40 -5.60
N LYS A 170 -9.22 17.00 -4.52
CA LYS A 170 -8.50 17.99 -3.70
C LYS A 170 -7.26 17.44 -3.00
N ARG A 171 -7.04 16.12 -3.03
CA ARG A 171 -5.92 15.42 -2.40
C ARG A 171 -4.90 14.93 -3.44
N GLY A 172 -5.13 15.14 -4.74
CA GLY A 172 -4.20 14.76 -5.81
C GLY A 172 -4.41 13.34 -6.36
N PHE A 173 -5.54 12.69 -6.10
CA PHE A 173 -5.88 11.38 -6.66
C PHE A 173 -6.82 11.51 -7.85
N ALA A 174 -6.65 10.66 -8.88
CA ALA A 174 -7.54 10.65 -10.05
C ALA A 174 -8.97 10.24 -9.68
N VAL A 175 -9.94 11.15 -9.75
CA VAL A 175 -11.35 10.93 -9.33
C VAL A 175 -11.95 9.68 -9.94
N LYS A 176 -11.68 9.43 -11.23
CA LYS A 176 -12.22 8.29 -11.98
C LYS A 176 -11.66 6.93 -11.58
N LEU A 177 -10.60 6.87 -10.76
CA LEU A 177 -10.01 5.62 -10.28
C LEU A 177 -10.51 5.23 -8.87
N TRP A 178 -11.25 6.12 -8.21
CA TRP A 178 -11.72 5.90 -6.83
C TRP A 178 -13.23 5.96 -6.77
N THR A 179 -13.85 4.90 -6.26
CA THR A 179 -15.30 4.84 -6.03
C THR A 179 -15.61 4.75 -4.56
N THR A 180 -16.73 5.34 -4.13
CA THR A 180 -17.18 5.15 -2.75
C THR A 180 -17.62 3.70 -2.55
N LEU A 181 -17.11 3.06 -1.48
CA LEU A 181 -17.60 1.74 -1.07
C LEU A 181 -19.12 1.83 -0.88
N PRO A 182 -19.90 1.07 -1.65
CA PRO A 182 -21.34 1.12 -1.53
C PRO A 182 -21.76 0.65 -0.13
N GLY A 183 -22.74 1.32 0.48
CA GLY A 183 -23.38 0.79 1.68
C GLY A 183 -24.04 -0.56 1.39
N ASN A 184 -24.18 -1.38 2.44
CA ASN A 184 -24.98 -2.60 2.39
C ASN A 184 -26.46 -2.24 2.28
#